data_AF-A0A3F2S1S3-F1
#
_entry.id   AF-A0A3F2S1S3-F1
#
_cell.length_a   1.000
_cell.length_b   1.000
_cell.length_c   1.000
_cell.angle_alpha   90.00
_cell.angle_beta   90.00
_cell.angle_gamma   90.00
#
_symmetry.space_group_name_H-M   'P 1'
#
loop_
_entity.id
_entity.type
_entity.pdbx_description
1 polymer ?
#
loop_
_entity_poly.entity_id
_entity_poly.type
_entity_poly.pdbx_seq_one_letter_code
_entity_poly.pdbx_strand_id
1 'polypeptide(L)'
;MVVNGNVGDAPTYFPNSMGGPKEIESLHYNTYDGEHAVVDKYSSGHDDNYTQLVSASKPVQERTLKNFNEVDPNYAQCVKDKMDQMVMAKAAMTKSKKRITAPLNPLRKAFAPVAP
;
A
#
# COMPACT_ATOMS: atom_id res chain seq x y z
N MET A 1 29.59 26.82 8.15
CA MET A 1 30.09 28.16 7.77
C MET A 1 29.49 28.52 6.43
N VAL A 2 29.05 29.77 6.24
CA VAL A 2 28.54 30.24 4.93
C VAL A 2 29.73 30.72 4.09
N VAL A 3 29.85 30.23 2.86
CA VAL A 3 31.05 30.39 2.02
C VAL A 3 30.79 31.13 0.70
N ASN A 4 29.55 31.55 0.45
CA ASN A 4 29.09 32.11 -0.83
C ASN A 4 28.45 33.51 -0.69
N GLY A 5 28.79 34.25 0.36
CA GLY A 5 28.25 35.60 0.59
C GLY A 5 26.76 35.66 0.98
N ASN A 6 26.09 34.51 1.13
CA ASN A 6 24.72 34.39 1.64
C ASN A 6 23.66 35.26 0.93
N VAL A 7 23.79 35.49 -0.39
CA VAL A 7 22.85 36.31 -1.17
C VAL A 7 22.83 37.79 -0.75
N GLY A 8 23.79 38.25 0.06
CA GLY A 8 23.96 39.65 0.45
C GLY A 8 22.72 40.24 1.14
N ASP A 9 22.37 41.48 0.76
CA ASP A 9 21.24 42.24 1.31
C ASP A 9 19.92 41.99 0.56
N ALA A 10 19.83 40.89 -0.20
CA ALA A 10 18.60 40.56 -0.92
C ALA A 10 17.43 40.32 0.08
N PRO A 11 16.18 40.67 -0.30
CA PRO A 11 15.02 40.39 0.53
C PRO A 11 14.90 38.90 0.88
N THR A 12 14.69 38.60 2.15
CA THR A 12 14.65 37.22 2.69
C THR A 12 13.23 36.65 2.77
N TYR A 13 12.24 37.31 2.17
CA TYR A 13 10.84 36.89 2.18
C TYR A 13 10.18 37.06 0.81
N PHE A 14 9.15 36.25 0.56
CA PHE A 14 8.31 36.30 -0.63
C PHE A 14 6.82 36.21 -0.22
N PRO A 15 5.89 36.95 -0.85
CA PRO A 15 6.14 38.00 -1.86
C PRO A 15 6.80 39.25 -1.25
N ASN A 16 7.54 40.03 -2.05
CA ASN A 16 8.15 41.28 -1.61
C ASN A 16 8.03 42.39 -2.67
N SER A 17 8.12 43.65 -2.23
CA SER A 17 8.09 44.85 -3.08
C SER A 17 9.48 45.43 -3.38
N MET A 18 10.55 44.73 -2.99
CA MET A 18 11.94 45.21 -3.05
C MET A 18 12.73 44.62 -4.23
N GLY A 19 12.03 44.02 -5.20
CA GLY A 19 12.65 43.47 -6.40
C GLY A 19 13.45 42.17 -6.17
N GLY A 20 13.13 41.42 -5.10
CA GLY A 20 13.72 40.11 -4.86
C GLY A 20 13.29 39.04 -5.89
N PRO A 21 13.73 37.79 -5.71
CA PRO A 21 13.41 36.68 -6.62
C PRO A 21 11.91 36.53 -6.88
N LYS A 22 11.55 36.17 -8.12
CA LYS A 22 10.16 35.96 -8.56
C LYS A 22 9.96 34.51 -9.00
N GLU A 23 8.77 33.98 -8.78
CA GLU A 23 8.36 32.69 -9.30
C GLU A 23 8.26 32.71 -10.84
N ILE A 24 8.53 31.56 -11.46
CA ILE A 24 8.46 31.37 -12.91
C ILE A 24 7.26 30.46 -13.18
N GLU A 25 6.19 31.02 -13.74
CA GLU A 25 4.92 30.31 -13.94
C GLU A 25 5.05 29.11 -14.89
N SER A 26 5.99 29.14 -15.84
CA SER A 26 6.24 28.01 -16.74
C SER A 26 6.84 26.77 -16.06
N LEU A 27 7.27 26.89 -14.81
CA LEU A 27 7.79 25.78 -14.00
C LEU A 27 6.77 25.27 -12.97
N HIS A 28 5.51 25.69 -13.07
CA HIS A 28 4.45 25.18 -12.20
C HIS A 28 4.32 23.66 -12.39
N TYR A 29 4.17 22.92 -11.28
CA TYR A 29 3.95 21.48 -11.34
C TYR A 29 2.64 21.17 -12.05
N ASN A 30 2.59 20.08 -12.81
CA ASN A 30 1.33 19.62 -13.37
C ASN A 30 0.35 19.27 -12.25
N THR A 31 -0.86 19.83 -12.33
CA THR A 31 -1.96 19.43 -11.45
C THR A 31 -2.51 18.08 -11.91
N TYR A 32 -2.82 17.21 -10.95
CA TYR A 32 -3.50 15.94 -11.20
C TYR A 32 -4.88 15.98 -10.54
N ASP A 33 -5.92 15.78 -11.34
CA ASP A 33 -7.29 15.58 -10.86
C ASP A 33 -7.67 14.11 -11.06
N GLY A 34 -8.05 13.45 -9.97
CA GLY A 34 -8.51 12.06 -9.98
C GLY A 34 -9.44 11.77 -8.80
N GLU A 35 -10.12 10.62 -8.83
CA GLU A 35 -10.98 10.18 -7.73
C GLU A 35 -10.13 9.74 -6.52
N HIS A 36 -9.72 10.70 -5.71
CA HIS A 36 -9.05 10.48 -4.42
C HIS A 36 -10.02 10.74 -3.27
N ALA A 37 -11.06 9.91 -3.15
CA ALA A 37 -12.11 10.10 -2.15
C ALA A 37 -11.63 9.90 -0.70
N VAL A 38 -10.54 9.14 -0.50
CA VAL A 38 -10.03 8.76 0.83
C VAL A 38 -8.50 8.76 0.82
N VAL A 39 -7.91 9.37 1.85
CA VAL A 39 -6.45 9.38 2.10
C VAL A 39 -6.15 8.37 3.21
N ASP A 40 -5.60 7.21 2.85
CA ASP A 40 -5.27 6.13 3.80
C ASP A 40 -4.06 5.29 3.32
N LYS A 41 -3.60 4.37 4.16
CA LYS A 41 -2.52 3.41 3.85
C LYS A 41 -3.08 2.21 3.09
N TYR A 42 -3.15 2.33 1.77
CA TYR A 42 -3.50 1.22 0.89
C TYR A 42 -2.34 0.22 0.80
N SER A 43 -2.65 -1.07 0.88
CA SER A 43 -1.65 -2.13 0.74
C SER A 43 -1.46 -2.50 -0.73
N SER A 44 -0.24 -2.43 -1.23
CA SER A 44 0.17 -3.01 -2.53
C SER A 44 0.68 -4.45 -2.41
N GLY A 45 0.51 -5.08 -1.24
CA GLY A 45 1.00 -6.44 -0.99
C GLY A 45 0.35 -7.53 -1.86
N HIS A 46 -0.68 -7.19 -2.62
CA HIS A 46 -1.37 -8.07 -3.55
C HIS A 46 -1.29 -7.59 -5.01
N ASP A 47 -0.49 -6.56 -5.28
CA ASP A 47 -0.20 -6.04 -6.62
C ASP A 47 0.90 -6.87 -7.29
N ASP A 48 0.81 -8.19 -7.20
CA ASP A 48 1.65 -9.13 -7.94
C ASP A 48 0.81 -9.97 -8.91
N ASN A 49 1.45 -10.46 -9.96
CA ASN A 49 0.76 -11.25 -10.99
C ASN A 49 0.21 -12.57 -10.43
N TYR A 50 0.81 -13.10 -9.35
CA TYR A 50 0.48 -14.40 -8.78
C TYR A 50 -0.80 -14.35 -7.92
N THR A 51 -0.94 -13.37 -7.03
CA THR A 51 -2.14 -13.17 -6.20
C THR A 51 -3.35 -12.87 -7.07
N GLN A 52 -3.15 -12.06 -8.11
CA GLN A 52 -4.16 -11.77 -9.11
C GLN A 52 -4.63 -13.04 -9.81
N LEU A 53 -3.68 -13.86 -10.31
CA LEU A 53 -4.03 -15.11 -11.01
C LEU A 53 -4.74 -16.13 -10.09
N VAL A 54 -4.30 -16.28 -8.83
CA VAL A 54 -4.96 -17.17 -7.84
C VAL A 54 -6.39 -16.73 -7.54
N SER A 55 -6.69 -15.43 -7.63
CA SER A 55 -8.04 -14.89 -7.43
C SER A 55 -8.95 -15.02 -8.65
N ALA A 56 -8.40 -15.27 -9.83
CA ALA A 56 -9.15 -15.40 -11.08
C ALA A 56 -9.97 -16.71 -11.12
N SER A 57 -10.91 -16.81 -12.06
CA SER A 57 -11.70 -18.02 -12.25
C SER A 57 -10.84 -19.19 -12.76
N LYS A 58 -11.23 -20.43 -12.43
CA LYS A 58 -10.56 -21.66 -12.91
C LYS A 58 -10.27 -21.69 -14.42
N PRO A 59 -11.22 -21.36 -15.31
CA PRO A 59 -10.93 -21.37 -16.75
C PRO A 59 -9.88 -20.33 -17.16
N VAL A 60 -9.80 -19.20 -16.45
CA VAL A 60 -8.76 -18.19 -16.69
C VAL A 60 -7.40 -18.69 -16.20
N GLN A 61 -7.33 -19.32 -15.03
CA GLN A 61 -6.09 -19.91 -14.51
C GLN A 61 -5.55 -20.98 -15.46
N GLU A 62 -6.40 -21.92 -15.91
CA GLU A 62 -6.02 -22.99 -16.83
C GLU A 62 -5.54 -22.44 -18.18
N ARG A 63 -6.26 -21.47 -18.76
CA ARG A 63 -5.86 -20.83 -20.01
C ARG A 63 -4.52 -20.11 -19.88
N THR A 64 -4.31 -19.40 -18.78
CA THR A 64 -3.05 -18.67 -18.54
C THR A 64 -1.87 -19.62 -18.38
N LEU A 65 -2.02 -20.71 -17.62
CA LEU A 65 -0.98 -21.73 -17.48
C LEU A 65 -0.68 -22.42 -18.81
N LYS A 66 -1.69 -22.69 -19.63
CA LYS A 66 -1.50 -23.22 -20.98
C LYS A 66 -0.68 -22.26 -21.85
N ASN A 67 -1.04 -20.98 -21.88
CA ASN A 67 -0.32 -19.97 -22.66
C ASN A 67 1.14 -19.84 -22.19
N PHE A 68 1.39 -19.88 -20.87
CA PHE A 68 2.76 -19.85 -20.36
C PHE A 68 3.55 -21.10 -20.75
N ASN A 69 2.92 -22.27 -20.73
CA ASN A 69 3.58 -23.53 -21.11
C ASN A 69 3.94 -23.58 -22.60
N GLU A 70 3.16 -22.91 -23.45
CA GLU A 70 3.48 -22.76 -24.87
C GLU A 70 4.71 -21.87 -25.13
N VAL A 71 4.99 -20.92 -24.23
CA VAL A 71 6.18 -20.04 -24.32
C VAL A 71 7.40 -20.68 -23.67
N ASP A 72 7.27 -21.14 -22.43
CA ASP A 72 8.32 -21.81 -21.67
C ASP A 72 7.72 -22.77 -20.62
N PRO A 73 7.96 -24.09 -20.75
CA PRO A 73 7.51 -25.08 -19.77
C PRO A 73 8.03 -24.84 -18.34
N ASN A 74 9.26 -24.36 -18.19
CA ASN A 74 9.84 -24.09 -16.87
C ASN A 74 9.14 -22.91 -16.20
N TYR A 75 8.83 -21.87 -16.98
CA TYR A 75 8.09 -20.72 -16.48
C TYR A 75 6.69 -21.10 -16.01
N ALA A 76 5.97 -21.90 -16.80
CA ALA A 76 4.64 -22.38 -16.42
C ALA A 76 4.66 -23.22 -15.14
N GLN A 77 5.68 -24.07 -14.96
CA GLN A 77 5.85 -24.86 -13.75
C GLN A 77 6.11 -23.98 -12.53
N CYS A 78 7.01 -22.99 -12.63
CA CYS A 78 7.28 -22.03 -11.56
C CYS A 78 6.02 -21.24 -11.15
N VAL A 79 5.22 -20.81 -12.12
CA VAL A 79 3.95 -20.10 -11.86
C VAL A 79 2.97 -21.02 -11.13
N LYS A 80 2.84 -22.27 -11.57
CA LYS A 80 1.96 -23.26 -10.95
C LYS A 80 2.35 -23.56 -9.51
N ASP A 81 3.63 -23.83 -9.26
CA ASP A 81 4.14 -24.11 -7.91
C ASP A 81 3.90 -22.94 -6.96
N LYS A 82 4.05 -21.70 -7.47
CA LYS A 82 3.76 -20.49 -6.69
C LYS A 82 2.27 -20.35 -6.40
N MET A 83 1.40 -20.62 -7.36
CA MET A 83 -0.05 -20.60 -7.16
C MET A 83 -0.47 -21.61 -6.09
N ASP A 84 0.03 -22.85 -6.16
CA ASP A 84 -0.28 -23.91 -5.20
C ASP A 84 0.19 -23.52 -3.79
N GLN A 85 1.39 -22.96 -3.65
CA GLN A 85 1.89 -22.43 -2.39
C GLN A 85 0.94 -21.38 -1.79
N MET A 86 0.41 -20.47 -2.61
CA MET A 86 -0.48 -19.41 -2.15
C MET A 86 -1.89 -19.91 -1.79
N VAL A 87 -2.41 -20.90 -2.52
CA VAL A 87 -3.68 -21.57 -2.16
C VAL A 87 -3.55 -22.27 -0.81
N MET A 88 -2.44 -22.98 -0.58
CA MET A 88 -2.17 -23.62 0.71
C MET A 88 -2.01 -22.59 1.84
N ALA A 89 -1.30 -21.49 1.59
CA ALA A 89 -1.15 -20.41 2.57
C ALA A 89 -2.51 -19.77 2.93
N LYS A 90 -3.38 -19.50 1.94
CA LYS A 90 -4.75 -18.99 2.18
C LYS A 90 -5.59 -19.98 3.00
N ALA A 91 -5.49 -21.27 2.72
CA ALA A 91 -6.19 -22.32 3.48
C ALA A 91 -5.69 -22.42 4.93
N ALA A 92 -4.39 -22.21 5.17
CA ALA A 92 -3.81 -22.18 6.52
C ALA A 92 -4.26 -20.95 7.32
N MET A 93 -4.29 -19.75 6.70
CA MET A 93 -4.73 -18.52 7.36
C MET A 93 -6.21 -18.57 7.78
N THR A 94 -7.09 -19.14 6.94
CA THR A 94 -8.52 -19.29 7.27
C THR A 94 -8.76 -20.24 8.45
N LYS A 95 -7.91 -21.27 8.61
CA LYS A 95 -7.97 -22.16 9.79
C LYS A 95 -7.53 -21.44 11.07
N SER A 96 -6.51 -20.57 11.00
CA SER A 96 -6.03 -19.80 12.14
C SER A 96 -7.04 -18.75 12.64
N LYS A 97 -7.81 -18.14 11.73
CA LYS A 97 -8.84 -17.13 12.06
C LYS A 97 -10.04 -17.69 12.85
N LYS A 98 -10.16 -19.02 12.98
CA LYS A 98 -11.17 -19.70 13.82
C LYS A 98 -10.76 -19.84 15.30
N ARG A 99 -9.62 -19.27 15.72
CA ARG A 99 -9.27 -19.23 17.15
C ARG A 99 -10.21 -18.27 17.87
N ILE A 100 -11.09 -18.84 18.69
CA ILE A 100 -12.08 -18.16 19.54
C ILE A 100 -11.38 -17.04 20.32
N THR A 101 -11.65 -15.79 19.97
CA THR A 101 -11.31 -14.66 20.84
C THR A 101 -12.35 -14.59 21.95
N ALA A 102 -11.89 -14.49 23.20
CA ALA A 102 -12.77 -14.15 24.31
C ALA A 102 -13.50 -12.83 23.99
N PRO A 103 -14.77 -12.64 24.40
CA PRO A 103 -15.52 -11.43 24.11
C PRO A 103 -14.73 -10.21 24.60
N LEU A 104 -14.60 -9.20 23.72
CA LEU A 104 -13.75 -8.00 23.86
C LEU A 104 -14.05 -7.14 25.11
N ASN A 105 -15.05 -7.52 25.91
CA ASN A 105 -15.41 -6.83 27.13
C ASN A 105 -16.06 -7.82 28.14
N PRO A 106 -15.27 -8.49 28.99
CA PRO A 106 -15.84 -9.23 30.12
C PRO A 106 -16.59 -8.26 31.05
N LEU A 107 -17.71 -8.69 31.65
CA LEU A 107 -18.52 -7.85 32.55
C LEU A 107 -17.64 -7.21 33.64
N ARG A 108 -17.66 -5.87 33.75
CA ARG A 108 -16.93 -5.17 34.81
C ARG A 108 -17.48 -5.62 36.16
N LYS A 109 -16.63 -6.14 37.05
CA LYS A 109 -17.00 -6.38 38.45
C LYS A 109 -17.30 -5.02 39.09
N ALA A 110 -18.43 -4.92 39.80
CA ALA A 110 -18.81 -3.69 40.50
C ALA A 110 -17.79 -3.36 41.60
N PHE A 111 -17.50 -2.07 41.77
CA PHE A 111 -16.61 -1.57 42.81
C PHE A 111 -17.30 -1.67 44.18
N ALA A 112 -16.66 -2.33 45.15
CA ALA A 112 -17.11 -2.35 46.53
C ALA A 112 -16.41 -1.22 47.30
N PRO A 113 -17.13 -0.23 47.83
CA PRO A 113 -16.51 0.80 48.65
C PRO A 113 -15.99 0.21 49.97
N VAL A 114 -14.76 0.55 50.32
CA VAL A 114 -14.19 0.27 51.64
C VAL A 114 -14.80 1.27 52.63
N ALA A 115 -15.36 0.77 53.73
CA ALA A 115 -15.93 1.58 54.79
C ALA A 115 -14.84 2.46 55.47
N PRO A 116 -15.20 3.66 55.96
CA PRO A 116 -14.25 4.64 56.51
C PRO A 116 -13.52 4.14 57.77
#